data_AF-A0A2J7PKL0-F1
#
_entry.id   AF-A0A2J7PKL0-F1
#
_cell.length_a   1.000
_cell.length_b   1.000
_cell.length_c   1.000
_cell.angle_alpha   90.00
_cell.angle_beta   90.00
_cell.angle_gamma   90.00
#
_symmetry.space_group_name_H-M   'P 1'
#
loop_
_entity.id
_entity.type
_entity.pdbx_description
1 polymer ?
#
loop_
_entity_poly.entity_id
_entity_poly.type
_entity_poly.pdbx_seq_one_letter_code
_entity_poly.pdbx_strand_id
1 'polypeptide(L)'
;YLGTTITNQTSFRRKMKRKLNSGNVCYHSVQHLLSFRLLSKNTKITIYKIIILLVVLYGCETSSLTLREEHTLRVFENRVLRKTFGPKRVEVTGGWTKLHTEELHNLYSSPNIIRMIKSRRMRWTGYVARMGEPLGRPRCRWVDNIKMDLREI
;
A
#
# COMPACT_ATOMS: atom_id res chain seq x y z
N TYR A 1 11.95 7.79 30.10
CA TYR A 1 10.56 7.77 29.56
C TYR A 1 10.64 8.09 28.07
N LEU A 2 10.35 7.28 27.04
CA LEU A 2 9.61 6.03 26.83
C LEU A 2 10.52 5.04 26.05
N GLY A 3 10.61 3.79 26.49
CA GLY A 3 11.56 2.78 25.99
C GLY A 3 11.49 2.45 24.50
N THR A 4 12.35 3.09 23.70
CA THR A 4 12.72 2.61 22.37
C THR A 4 14.20 2.29 22.34
N THR A 5 14.54 1.04 22.71
CA THR A 5 15.88 0.50 22.47
C THR A 5 16.13 0.42 20.97
N ILE A 6 17.17 1.13 20.55
CA ILE A 6 17.56 1.37 19.17
C ILE A 6 18.13 0.07 18.59
N THR A 7 17.28 -0.75 17.96
CA THR A 7 17.71 -1.74 16.96
C THR A 7 16.95 -1.47 15.66
N ASN A 8 17.68 -0.95 14.67
CA ASN A 8 17.17 -0.11 13.59
C ASN A 8 16.53 -0.84 12.38
N GLN A 9 16.42 -2.18 12.39
CA GLN A 9 15.79 -2.94 11.28
C GLN A 9 14.62 -3.81 11.76
N THR A 10 14.77 -4.46 12.91
CA THR A 10 13.73 -5.29 13.55
C THR A 10 12.50 -4.46 13.95
N SER A 11 12.69 -3.20 14.33
CA SER A 11 11.61 -2.28 14.72
C SER A 11 10.74 -1.82 13.54
N PHE A 12 11.32 -1.52 12.37
CA PHE A 12 10.56 -1.09 11.20
C PHE A 12 9.72 -2.23 10.61
N ARG A 13 10.32 -3.41 10.46
CA ARG A 13 9.61 -4.62 10.02
C ARG A 13 8.42 -4.95 10.94
N ARG A 14 8.59 -4.79 12.26
CA ARG A 14 7.50 -4.96 13.24
C ARG A 14 6.39 -3.93 13.03
N LYS A 15 6.73 -2.65 12.80
CA LYS A 15 5.74 -1.60 12.48
C LYS A 15 4.97 -1.93 11.20
N MET A 16 5.65 -2.32 10.12
CA MET A 16 5.02 -2.72 8.86
C MET A 16 4.09 -3.93 9.05
N LYS A 17 4.53 -4.96 9.78
CA LYS A 17 3.70 -6.13 10.08
C LYS A 17 2.44 -5.75 10.86
N ARG A 18 2.54 -4.84 11.84
CA ARG A 18 1.38 -4.32 12.58
C ARG A 18 0.41 -3.58 11.66
N LYS A 19 0.91 -2.71 10.77
CA LYS A 19 0.07 -2.01 9.79
C LYS A 19 -0.66 -2.95 8.85
N LEU A 20 0.01 -3.98 8.33
CA LEU A 20 -0.63 -5.00 7.50
C LEU A 20 -1.70 -5.76 8.29
N ASN A 21 -1.47 -6.03 9.58
CA ASN A 21 -2.47 -6.64 10.43
C ASN A 21 -3.69 -5.72 10.63
N SER A 22 -3.48 -4.44 10.89
CA SER A 22 -4.55 -3.44 10.96
C SER A 22 -5.31 -3.33 9.63
N GLY A 23 -4.60 -3.37 8.51
CA GLY A 23 -5.20 -3.43 7.17
C GLY A 23 -6.05 -4.68 6.95
N ASN A 24 -5.62 -5.85 7.46
CA ASN A 24 -6.42 -7.08 7.41
C ASN A 24 -7.68 -6.99 8.28
N VAL A 25 -7.56 -6.47 9.50
CA VAL A 25 -8.72 -6.27 10.40
C VAL A 25 -9.73 -5.34 9.74
N CYS A 26 -9.25 -4.24 9.16
CA CYS A 26 -10.06 -3.30 8.42
C CYS A 26 -10.69 -3.92 7.17
N TYR A 27 -9.95 -4.75 6.42
CA TYR A 27 -10.51 -5.49 5.29
C TYR A 27 -11.67 -6.40 5.73
N HIS A 28 -11.54 -7.10 6.85
CA HIS A 28 -12.59 -7.96 7.36
C HIS A 28 -13.84 -7.19 7.80
N SER A 29 -13.67 -5.98 8.37
CA SER A 29 -14.83 -5.16 8.72
C SER A 29 -15.61 -4.68 7.49
N VAL A 30 -14.93 -4.33 6.39
CA VAL A 30 -15.57 -3.89 5.14
C VAL A 30 -15.81 -5.02 4.14
N GLN A 31 -15.56 -6.28 4.51
CA GLN A 31 -15.67 -7.42 3.61
C GLN A 31 -17.08 -7.57 3.06
N HIS A 32 -18.10 -7.34 3.89
CA HIS A 32 -19.49 -7.38 3.47
C HIS A 32 -19.74 -6.37 2.33
N LEU A 33 -19.28 -5.12 2.48
CA LEU A 33 -19.35 -4.08 1.45
C LEU A 33 -18.68 -4.52 0.15
N LEU A 34 -17.44 -5.03 0.23
CA LEU A 34 -16.69 -5.47 -0.95
C LEU A 34 -17.28 -6.71 -1.63
N SER A 35 -18.02 -7.52 -0.88
CA SER A 35 -18.66 -8.75 -1.39
C SER A 35 -19.99 -8.51 -2.12
N PHE A 36 -20.64 -7.35 -1.95
CA PHE A 36 -21.91 -7.07 -2.63
C PHE A 36 -21.76 -7.12 -4.15
N ARG A 37 -22.61 -7.90 -4.80
CA ARG A 37 -22.63 -8.06 -6.27
C ARG A 37 -23.16 -6.82 -6.99
N LEU A 38 -24.01 -6.03 -6.33
CA LEU A 38 -24.62 -4.83 -6.91
C LEU A 38 -23.65 -3.64 -7.01
N LEU A 39 -22.54 -3.67 -6.29
CA LEU A 39 -21.55 -2.59 -6.37
C LEU A 39 -20.69 -2.72 -7.63
N SER A 40 -20.56 -1.60 -8.34
CA SER A 40 -19.65 -1.51 -9.47
C SER A 40 -18.20 -1.78 -9.04
N LYS A 41 -17.39 -2.29 -9.97
CA LYS A 41 -15.94 -2.50 -9.75
C LYS A 41 -15.25 -1.21 -9.29
N ASN A 42 -15.63 -0.06 -9.87
CA ASN A 42 -15.06 1.25 -9.53
C ASN A 42 -15.38 1.66 -8.09
N THR A 43 -16.62 1.46 -7.63
CA THR A 43 -17.01 1.75 -6.24
C THR A 43 -16.21 0.88 -5.25
N LYS A 44 -16.03 -0.41 -5.55
CA LYS A 44 -15.20 -1.31 -4.72
C LYS A 44 -13.74 -0.87 -4.66
N ILE A 45 -13.18 -0.43 -5.79
CA ILE A 45 -11.83 0.13 -5.86
C ILE A 45 -11.73 1.40 -5.00
N THR A 46 -12.72 2.29 -5.07
CA THR A 46 -12.76 3.52 -4.26
C THR A 46 -12.82 3.20 -2.75
N ILE A 47 -13.66 2.25 -2.34
CA ILE A 47 -13.74 1.79 -0.94
C ILE A 47 -12.40 1.22 -0.47
N TYR A 48 -11.75 0.38 -1.29
CA TYR A 48 -10.42 -0.13 -0.99
C TYR A 48 -9.39 0.99 -0.79
N LYS A 49 -9.37 1.98 -1.70
CA LYS A 49 -8.43 3.11 -1.66
C LYS A 49 -8.64 4.02 -0.45
N ILE A 50 -9.89 4.28 -0.09
CA ILE A 50 -10.23 5.22 0.99
C ILE A 50 -10.10 4.54 2.35
N ILE A 51 -10.45 3.27 2.49
CA ILE A 51 -10.48 2.66 3.82
C ILE A 51 -9.20 1.87 4.07
N ILE A 52 -9.02 0.75 3.37
CA ILE A 52 -7.94 -0.21 3.63
C ILE A 52 -6.58 0.41 3.31
N LEU A 53 -6.49 1.08 2.17
CA LEU A 53 -5.23 1.66 1.71
C LEU A 53 -4.83 2.88 2.53
N LEU A 54 -5.77 3.71 3.03
CA LEU A 54 -5.43 4.78 3.98
C LEU A 54 -4.87 4.21 5.29
N VAL A 55 -5.48 3.17 5.85
CA VAL A 55 -5.01 2.54 7.10
C VAL A 55 -3.59 1.98 6.96
N VAL A 56 -3.30 1.30 5.85
CA VAL A 56 -1.98 0.70 5.63
C VAL A 56 -0.91 1.76 5.31
N LEU A 57 -1.28 2.81 4.58
CA LEU A 57 -0.33 3.83 4.13
C LEU A 57 -0.07 4.93 5.14
N TYR A 58 -0.93 5.10 6.14
CA TYR A 58 -0.75 6.10 7.18
C TYR A 58 0.65 5.97 7.81
N GLY A 59 1.45 7.04 7.73
CA GLY A 59 2.83 7.09 8.24
C GLY A 59 3.84 6.22 7.48
N CYS A 60 3.54 5.75 6.26
CA CYS A 60 4.54 5.12 5.37
C CYS A 60 5.38 6.17 4.60
N GLU A 61 4.94 7.43 4.60
CA GLU A 61 5.58 8.57 3.93
C GLU A 61 6.93 8.93 4.55
N THR A 62 7.01 8.85 5.89
CA THR A 62 8.21 9.13 6.70
C THR A 62 9.09 7.91 6.91
N SER A 63 8.72 6.76 6.33
CA SER A 63 9.37 5.48 6.55
C SER A 63 10.30 5.10 5.39
N SER A 64 11.51 4.64 5.71
CA SER A 64 12.43 4.04 4.74
C SER A 64 11.96 2.62 4.40
N LEU A 65 11.23 2.45 3.28
CA LEU A 65 10.87 1.14 2.76
C LEU A 65 12.07 0.49 2.08
N THR A 66 12.30 -0.79 2.38
CA THR A 66 13.20 -1.66 1.63
C THR A 66 12.42 -2.43 0.57
N LEU A 67 13.12 -2.94 -0.46
CA LEU A 67 12.52 -3.75 -1.52
C LEU A 67 11.72 -4.95 -0.99
N ARG A 68 12.13 -5.55 0.13
CA ARG A 68 11.42 -6.66 0.78
C ARG A 68 10.05 -6.23 1.32
N GLU A 69 9.97 -5.03 1.89
CA GLU A 69 8.71 -4.48 2.41
C GLU A 69 7.78 -4.05 1.28
N GLU A 70 8.34 -3.49 0.21
CA GLU A 70 7.56 -3.18 -1.01
C GLU A 70 6.95 -4.44 -1.62
N HIS A 71 7.72 -5.53 -1.73
CA HIS A 71 7.20 -6.81 -2.18
C HIS A 71 6.07 -7.30 -1.27
N THR A 72 6.23 -7.19 0.05
CA THR A 72 5.20 -7.60 1.01
C THR A 72 3.91 -6.79 0.86
N LEU A 73 4.02 -5.48 0.63
CA LEU A 73 2.88 -4.60 0.36
C LEU A 73 2.18 -4.95 -0.96
N ARG A 74 2.95 -5.28 -2.01
CA ARG A 74 2.40 -5.74 -3.29
C ARG A 74 1.63 -7.05 -3.16
N VAL A 75 2.18 -8.01 -2.40
CA VAL A 75 1.49 -9.28 -2.11
C VAL A 75 0.18 -9.04 -1.35
N PHE A 76 0.20 -8.14 -0.37
CA PHE A 76 -1.01 -7.75 0.38
C PHE A 76 -2.07 -7.13 -0.54
N GLU A 77 -1.70 -6.13 -1.35
CA GLU A 77 -2.61 -5.49 -2.31
C GLU A 77 -3.22 -6.51 -3.27
N ASN A 78 -2.39 -7.34 -3.89
CA ASN A 78 -2.86 -8.38 -4.82
C ASN A 78 -3.81 -9.37 -4.15
N ARG A 79 -3.55 -9.75 -2.89
CA ARG A 79 -4.42 -10.63 -2.11
C ARG A 79 -5.79 -10.00 -1.86
N VAL A 80 -5.83 -8.72 -1.47
CA VAL A 80 -7.08 -8.00 -1.20
C VAL A 80 -7.88 -7.82 -2.50
N LEU A 81 -7.24 -7.32 -3.57
CA LEU A 81 -7.89 -7.09 -4.86
C LEU A 81 -8.45 -8.39 -5.46
N ARG A 82 -7.72 -9.51 -5.40
CA ARG A 82 -8.22 -10.82 -5.88
C ARG A 82 -9.47 -11.28 -5.13
N LYS A 83 -9.55 -11.03 -3.82
CA LYS A 83 -10.77 -11.34 -3.05
C LYS A 83 -11.93 -10.41 -3.40
N THR A 84 -11.65 -9.13 -3.68
CA THR A 84 -12.66 -8.13 -4.03
C THR A 84 -13.29 -8.38 -5.40
N PHE A 85 -12.48 -8.74 -6.40
CA PHE A 85 -12.97 -9.01 -7.76
C PHE A 85 -13.47 -10.45 -7.92
N GLY A 86 -13.00 -11.38 -7.09
CA GLY A 86 -13.37 -12.80 -7.17
C GLY A 86 -12.70 -13.53 -8.35
N PRO A 87 -13.04 -14.81 -8.55
CA PRO A 87 -12.53 -15.58 -9.69
C PRO A 87 -13.13 -15.09 -11.01
N LYS A 88 -12.35 -15.23 -12.09
CA LYS A 88 -12.79 -14.90 -13.45
C LYS A 88 -13.45 -16.13 -14.06
N ARG A 89 -14.56 -15.94 -14.78
CA ARG A 89 -15.18 -16.99 -15.60
C ARG A 89 -14.48 -17.01 -16.95
N VAL A 90 -13.93 -18.16 -17.34
CA VAL A 90 -13.33 -18.33 -18.67
C VAL A 90 -14.44 -18.71 -19.65
N GLU A 91 -14.64 -17.90 -20.67
CA GLU A 91 -15.71 -18.09 -21.66
C GLU A 91 -15.51 -19.38 -22.47
N VAL A 92 -14.26 -19.73 -22.78
CA VAL A 92 -13.90 -20.88 -23.64
C VAL A 92 -14.09 -22.23 -22.94
N THR A 93 -13.83 -22.31 -21.64
CA THR A 93 -13.82 -23.59 -20.89
C THR A 93 -14.98 -23.69 -19.89
N GLY A 94 -15.76 -22.63 -19.70
CA GLY A 94 -16.84 -22.55 -18.70
C GLY A 94 -16.36 -22.59 -17.23
N GLY A 95 -15.07 -22.78 -17.00
CA GLY A 95 -14.45 -22.93 -15.69
C GLY A 95 -14.11 -21.60 -15.00
N TRP A 96 -13.88 -21.68 -13.68
CA TRP A 96 -13.44 -20.57 -12.85
C TRP A 96 -11.91 -20.60 -12.72
N THR A 97 -11.24 -19.53 -13.14
CA THR A 97 -9.79 -19.40 -12.99
C THR A 97 -9.40 -18.30 -12.02
N LYS A 98 -8.22 -18.46 -11.42
CA LYS A 98 -7.61 -17.42 -10.60
C LYS A 98 -7.19 -16.26 -11.52
N LEU A 99 -7.48 -15.04 -11.12
CA LEU A 99 -7.02 -13.83 -11.82
C LEU A 99 -5.49 -13.77 -11.85
N HIS A 100 -4.92 -13.65 -13.05
CA HIS A 100 -3.50 -13.39 -13.24
C HIS A 100 -3.13 -11.97 -12.79
N THR A 101 -1.87 -11.76 -12.44
CA THR A 101 -1.40 -10.46 -11.93
C THR A 101 -1.57 -9.33 -12.95
N GLU A 102 -1.34 -9.61 -14.24
CA GLU A 102 -1.53 -8.63 -15.33
C GLU A 102 -3.00 -8.24 -15.49
N GLU A 103 -3.90 -9.23 -15.52
CA GLU A 103 -5.35 -9.00 -15.59
C GLU A 103 -5.84 -8.18 -14.38
N LEU A 104 -5.30 -8.45 -13.20
CA LEU A 104 -5.61 -7.70 -11.99
C LEU A 104 -5.20 -6.22 -12.11
N HIS A 105 -4.03 -5.95 -12.71
CA HIS A 105 -3.58 -4.59 -12.99
C HIS A 105 -4.49 -3.90 -14.00
N ASN A 106 -4.92 -4.60 -15.05
CA ASN A 106 -5.87 -4.08 -16.04
C ASN A 106 -7.26 -3.80 -15.45
N LEU A 107 -7.70 -4.57 -14.46
CA LEU A 107 -8.97 -4.33 -13.76
C LEU A 107 -8.89 -3.17 -12.76
N TYR A 108 -7.74 -3.00 -12.12
CA TYR A 108 -7.53 -1.95 -11.14
C TYR A 108 -7.33 -0.57 -11.79
N SER A 109 -6.72 -0.52 -12.98
CA SER A 109 -6.50 0.69 -13.80
C SER A 109 -6.00 1.90 -13.02
N SER A 110 -5.22 1.64 -11.97
CA SER A 110 -4.84 2.63 -10.97
C SER A 110 -3.39 2.39 -10.53
N PRO A 111 -2.68 3.45 -10.09
CA PRO A 111 -1.35 3.30 -9.50
C PRO A 111 -1.37 2.28 -8.36
N ASN A 112 -0.43 1.35 -8.40
CA ASN A 112 -0.20 0.36 -7.35
C ASN A 112 0.17 1.04 -6.02
N ILE A 113 0.08 0.29 -4.93
CA ILE A 113 0.36 0.78 -3.58
C ILE A 113 1.74 1.43 -3.47
N ILE A 114 2.75 0.90 -4.17
CA ILE A 114 4.13 1.39 -4.15
C ILE A 114 4.24 2.75 -4.81
N ARG A 115 3.69 2.91 -6.02
CA ARG A 115 3.65 4.18 -6.73
C ARG A 115 2.92 5.24 -5.91
N MET A 116 1.85 4.85 -5.21
CA MET A 116 1.14 5.78 -4.33
C MET A 116 1.96 6.20 -3.10
N ILE A 117 2.77 5.31 -2.52
CA ILE A 117 3.72 5.65 -1.45
C ILE A 117 4.76 6.64 -1.95
N LYS A 118 5.37 6.37 -3.11
CA LYS A 118 6.39 7.25 -3.72
C LYS A 118 5.82 8.64 -3.97
N SER A 119 4.63 8.72 -4.57
CA SER A 119 3.94 10.01 -4.79
C SER A 119 3.66 10.77 -3.48
N ARG A 120 3.22 10.09 -2.42
CA ARG A 120 2.98 10.73 -1.12
C ARG A 120 4.28 11.20 -0.45
N ARG A 121 5.36 10.40 -0.54
CA ARG A 121 6.69 10.77 -0.04
C ARG A 121 7.23 12.03 -0.74
N MET A 122 7.05 12.14 -2.05
CA MET A 122 7.42 13.34 -2.81
C MET A 122 6.60 14.55 -2.39
N ARG A 123 5.27 14.40 -2.25
CA ARG A 123 4.40 15.48 -1.75
C ARG A 123 4.82 15.95 -0.36
N TRP A 124 5.15 15.01 0.54
CA TRP A 124 5.66 15.30 1.87
C TRP A 124 7.00 16.05 1.82
N THR A 125 7.90 15.68 0.90
CA THR A 125 9.18 16.39 0.70
C THR A 125 8.95 17.85 0.31
N GLY A 126 8.03 18.12 -0.62
CA GLY A 126 7.66 19.50 -0.97
C GLY A 126 7.04 20.27 0.19
N TYR A 127 6.31 19.60 1.09
CA TYR A 127 5.80 20.21 2.32
C TYR A 127 6.92 20.57 3.30
N VAL A 128 7.85 19.63 3.57
CA VAL A 128 9.01 19.87 4.45
C VAL A 128 9.88 21.01 3.92
N ALA A 129 10.13 21.06 2.60
CA ALA A 129 10.92 22.14 2.00
C ALA A 129 10.28 23.53 2.19
N ARG A 130 8.94 23.62 2.24
CA ARG A 130 8.21 24.87 2.48
C ARG A 130 8.14 25.28 3.95
N MET A 131 8.33 24.34 4.88
CA MET A 131 8.28 24.57 6.33
C MET A 131 9.59 25.15 6.90
N GLY A 132 10.61 25.38 6.06
CA GLY A 132 11.97 25.69 6.52
C GLY A 132 12.70 24.44 7.04
N GLU A 133 13.99 24.58 7.40
CA GLU A 133 14.77 23.46 7.93
C GLU A 133 14.03 22.79 9.09
N PRO A 134 13.68 21.49 8.99
CA PRO A 134 13.01 20.81 10.08
C PRO A 134 13.94 20.78 11.30
N LEU A 135 13.40 21.05 12.49
CA LEU A 135 14.09 21.01 13.79
C LEU A 135 14.70 19.63 14.17
N GLY A 136 14.75 18.68 13.23
CA GLY A 136 15.45 17.41 13.35
C GLY A 136 15.92 16.90 11.99
N ARG A 137 17.14 16.34 11.94
CA ARG A 137 17.70 15.75 10.71
C ARG A 137 16.82 14.62 10.17
N PRO A 138 16.33 14.71 8.93
CA PRO A 138 15.80 13.54 8.23
C PRO A 138 16.89 12.46 8.20
N ARG A 139 16.53 11.20 8.53
CA ARG A 139 17.49 10.09 8.45
C ARG A 139 18.06 10.01 7.03
N CYS A 140 19.37 9.89 6.86
CA CYS A 140 20.02 9.86 5.54
C CYS A 140 19.36 8.87 4.57
N ARG A 141 18.99 7.67 5.07
CA ARG A 141 18.27 6.64 4.31
C ARG A 141 16.91 7.08 3.72
N TRP A 142 16.22 8.02 4.35
CA TRP A 142 14.95 8.54 3.82
C TRP A 142 15.20 9.48 2.62
N VAL A 143 16.24 10.31 2.71
CA VAL A 143 16.68 11.17 1.59
C VAL A 143 17.19 10.31 0.43
N ASP A 144 17.94 9.25 0.71
CA ASP A 144 18.43 8.32 -0.32
C ASP A 144 17.27 7.63 -1.04
N ASN A 145 16.23 7.21 -0.31
CA ASN A 145 15.01 6.66 -0.90
C ASN A 145 14.28 7.66 -1.80
N ILE A 146 14.25 8.96 -1.44
CA ILE A 146 13.67 10.00 -2.32
C ILE A 146 14.50 10.14 -3.60
N LYS A 147 15.83 10.15 -3.48
CA LYS A 147 16.73 10.19 -4.65
C LYS A 147 16.53 8.97 -5.55
N MET A 148 16.29 7.79 -4.98
CA MET A 148 15.94 6.60 -5.74
C MET A 148 14.56 6.73 -6.40
N ASP A 149 13.55 7.19 -5.67
CA ASP A 149 12.19 7.35 -6.21
C ASP A 149 12.16 8.36 -7.37
N LEU A 150 12.98 9.41 -7.33
CA LEU A 150 13.13 10.40 -8.40
C LEU A 150 13.80 9.83 -9.67
N ARG A 151 14.57 8.74 -9.56
CA ARG A 151 15.21 8.08 -10.71
C ARG A 151 14.30 7.06 -11.40
N GLU A 152 13.23 6.64 -10.74
CA GLU A 152 12.31 5.59 -11.21
C GLU A 152 10.98 6.15 -11.76
N ILE A 153 10.84 7.48 -11.86
CA ILE A 153 9.74 8.17 -12.54
C ILE A 153 10.18 8.53 -13.96
#